data_AF-A0A0L6W835-F1
#
_entry.id   AF-A0A0L6W835-F1
#
_cell.length_a   1.000
_cell.length_b   1.000
_cell.length_c   1.000
_cell.angle_alpha   90.00
_cell.angle_beta   90.00
_cell.angle_gamma   90.00
#
_symmetry.space_group_name_H-M   'P 1'
#
loop_
_entity.id
_entity.type
_entity.pdbx_description
1 polymer ?
#
loop_
_entity_poly.entity_id
_entity_poly.type
_entity_poly.pdbx_seq_one_letter_code
_entity_poly.pdbx_strand_id
1 'polypeptide(L)'
;MSCCPQSLDENIEVGDQIYATILGLPPAMAEIWASQTTSQHLAEAFVANSQPKPFHSTVPNHLHDFENVFSQASFNSLPEHKQWDHVIELIPDAEPSSYKVYPLAPHEQDELDTFLQENLSLGRI
;
A
#
# COMPACT_ATOMS: atom_id res chain seq x y z
N MET A 1 8.57 -50.68 31.98
CA MET A 1 9.24 -51.76 31.22
C MET A 1 9.55 -51.20 29.85
N SER A 2 10.83 -51.05 29.55
CA SER A 2 11.37 -50.48 28.33
C SER A 2 11.14 -51.41 27.14
N CYS A 3 10.74 -50.86 25.99
CA CYS A 3 11.00 -51.48 24.71
C CYS A 3 11.78 -50.46 23.87
N CYS A 4 13.02 -50.82 23.55
CA CYS A 4 14.00 -50.00 22.85
C CYS A 4 13.51 -49.67 21.43
N PRO A 5 13.75 -48.46 20.90
CA PRO A 5 13.83 -48.27 19.46
C PRO A 5 15.07 -49.03 18.98
N GLN A 6 14.88 -49.84 17.93
CA GLN A 6 15.95 -50.57 17.28
C GLN A 6 17.10 -49.62 16.94
N SER A 7 18.29 -49.92 17.47
CA SER A 7 19.52 -49.29 16.99
C SER A 7 19.64 -49.63 15.51
N LEU A 8 19.48 -48.64 14.64
CA LEU A 8 20.09 -48.68 13.32
C LEU A 8 21.59 -48.74 13.57
N ASP A 9 22.12 -49.96 13.53
CA ASP A 9 23.54 -50.24 13.46
C ASP A 9 23.99 -49.83 12.06
N GLU A 10 24.29 -48.55 11.88
CA GLU A 10 25.15 -48.09 10.78
C GLU A 10 26.48 -47.67 11.40
N ASN A 11 27.49 -48.51 11.16
CA ASN A 11 28.87 -48.26 11.51
C ASN A 11 29.32 -46.97 10.82
N ILE A 12 29.47 -45.90 11.61
CA ILE A 12 29.99 -44.61 11.13
C ILE A 12 31.47 -44.80 10.82
N GLU A 13 31.84 -44.75 9.55
CA GLU A 13 33.23 -44.84 9.11
C GLU A 13 33.91 -43.46 9.16
N VAL A 14 35.25 -43.47 9.26
CA VAL A 14 36.06 -42.24 9.25
C VAL A 14 35.97 -41.61 7.85
N GLY A 15 35.04 -40.67 7.71
CA GLY A 15 34.72 -40.01 6.44
C GLY A 15 33.26 -39.60 6.30
N ASP A 16 32.37 -40.15 7.14
CA ASP A 16 30.94 -39.86 7.08
C ASP A 16 30.62 -38.44 7.57
N GLN A 17 29.81 -37.72 6.79
CA GLN A 17 29.40 -36.35 7.06
C GLN A 17 27.96 -36.33 7.57
N ILE A 18 27.78 -36.04 8.86
CA ILE A 18 26.45 -35.95 9.49
C ILE A 18 25.87 -34.56 9.23
N TYR A 19 24.76 -34.50 8.48
CA TYR A 19 24.00 -33.26 8.29
C TYR A 19 22.86 -33.20 9.31
N ALA A 20 23.12 -32.58 10.47
CA ALA A 20 22.07 -32.25 11.42
C ALA A 20 21.47 -30.89 11.07
N THR A 21 20.24 -30.89 10.54
CA THR A 21 19.45 -29.66 10.43
C THR A 21 18.60 -29.54 11.68
N ILE A 22 18.96 -28.60 12.56
CA ILE A 22 18.04 -28.17 13.61
C ILE A 22 17.00 -27.32 12.89
N LEU A 23 15.83 -27.90 12.62
CA LEU A 23 14.64 -27.11 12.29
C LEU A 23 14.27 -26.34 13.55
N GLY A 24 14.89 -25.17 13.72
CA GLY A 24 14.45 -24.21 14.71
C GLY A 24 12.97 -23.98 14.48
N LEU A 25 12.16 -24.22 15.51
CA LEU A 25 10.75 -23.83 15.52
C LEU A 25 10.68 -22.39 14.96
N PRO A 26 9.81 -22.10 13.97
CA PRO A 26 9.69 -20.72 13.50
C PRO A 26 9.45 -19.84 14.72
N PRO A 27 10.13 -18.68 14.84
CA PRO A 27 9.86 -17.79 15.96
C PRO A 27 8.35 -17.57 15.99
N ALA A 28 7.72 -17.99 17.08
CA ALA A 28 6.33 -17.68 17.34
C ALA A 28 6.26 -16.16 17.43
N MET A 29 5.76 -15.54 16.36
CA MET A 29 5.66 -14.10 16.14
C MET A 29 6.99 -13.40 15.84
N ALA A 30 7.17 -13.02 14.57
CA ALA A 30 8.00 -11.86 14.25
C ALA A 30 7.26 -10.62 14.75
N GLU A 31 7.56 -10.20 15.98
CA GLU A 31 7.09 -8.93 16.51
C GLU A 31 7.77 -7.81 15.71
N ILE A 32 6.99 -7.02 14.98
CA ILE A 32 7.51 -5.87 14.24
C ILE A 32 7.73 -4.75 15.26
N TRP A 33 8.99 -4.56 15.67
CA TRP A 33 9.42 -3.42 16.48
C TRP A 33 9.56 -2.18 15.59
N ALA A 34 8.46 -1.71 14.99
CA ALA A 34 8.45 -0.45 14.27
C ALA A 34 8.57 0.68 15.29
N SER A 35 9.73 1.34 15.32
CA SER A 35 9.92 2.59 16.06
C SER A 35 9.59 3.77 15.16
N GLN A 36 9.05 4.84 15.73
CA GLN A 36 8.82 6.06 14.96
C GLN A 36 10.15 6.68 14.56
N THR A 37 10.24 7.16 13.33
CA THR A 37 11.41 7.89 12.87
C THR A 37 11.38 9.33 13.39
N THR A 38 12.54 9.99 13.44
CA THR A 38 12.61 11.41 13.81
C THR A 38 11.70 12.28 12.94
N SER A 39 11.53 11.94 11.66
CA SER A 39 10.62 12.68 10.76
C SER A 39 9.15 12.50 11.14
N GLN A 40 8.74 11.30 11.59
CA GLN A 40 7.37 11.06 12.07
C GLN A 40 7.09 11.87 13.33
N HIS A 41 8.01 11.86 14.29
CA HIS A 41 7.91 12.71 15.48
C HIS A 41 7.83 14.21 15.14
N LEU A 42 8.61 14.70 14.17
CA LEU A 42 8.54 16.09 13.72
C LEU A 42 7.22 16.41 13.03
N ALA A 43 6.69 15.49 12.22
CA ALA A 43 5.38 15.66 11.56
C ALA A 43 4.24 15.70 12.60
N GLU A 44 4.25 14.80 13.59
CA GLU A 44 3.28 14.79 14.68
C GLU A 44 3.36 16.05 15.53
N ALA A 45 4.56 16.47 15.91
CA ALA A 45 4.77 17.72 16.63
C ALA A 45 4.30 18.93 15.81
N PHE A 46 4.53 18.94 14.50
CA PHE A 46 4.02 19.99 13.63
C PHE A 46 2.49 20.02 13.61
N VAL A 47 1.85 18.86 13.43
CA VAL A 47 0.37 18.75 13.45
C VAL A 47 -0.19 19.24 14.79
N ALA A 48 0.36 18.76 15.91
CA ALA A 48 -0.08 19.12 17.26
C ALA A 48 0.07 20.63 17.57
N ASN A 49 1.06 21.29 16.97
CA ASN A 49 1.33 22.71 17.18
C ASN A 49 0.73 23.62 16.10
N SER A 50 0.27 23.06 14.98
CA SER A 50 -0.30 23.83 13.88
C SER A 50 -1.74 24.20 14.15
N GLN A 51 -2.08 25.47 13.91
CA GLN A 51 -3.47 25.93 13.85
C GLN A 51 -3.86 26.11 12.37
N PRO A 52 -5.14 25.87 11.99
CA PRO A 52 -5.61 26.14 10.64
C PRO A 52 -5.36 27.61 10.30
N LYS A 53 -4.50 27.84 9.31
CA LYS A 53 -4.18 29.18 8.82
C LYS A 53 -5.13 29.54 7.69
N PRO A 54 -5.63 30.79 7.61
CA PRO A 54 -6.44 31.22 6.48
C PRO A 54 -5.62 31.16 5.18
N PHE A 55 -6.29 30.85 4.06
CA PHE A 55 -5.67 30.66 2.74
C PHE A 55 -4.68 31.77 2.38
N HIS A 56 -5.09 33.03 2.50
CA HIS A 56 -4.27 34.20 2.18
C HIS A 56 -2.95 34.33 2.98
N SER A 57 -2.86 33.69 4.15
CA SER A 57 -1.63 33.70 4.96
C SER A 57 -0.68 32.54 4.65
N THR A 58 -1.19 31.50 3.99
CA THR A 58 -0.44 30.29 3.64
C THR A 58 0.10 30.37 2.21
N VAL A 59 -0.65 31.03 1.32
CA VAL A 59 -0.36 31.07 -0.11
C VAL A 59 0.15 32.46 -0.51
N PRO A 60 1.16 32.56 -1.41
CA PRO A 60 1.64 33.83 -1.94
C PRO A 60 0.55 34.72 -2.55
N ASN A 61 0.71 36.04 -2.43
CA ASN A 61 -0.28 37.04 -2.87
C ASN A 61 -0.74 36.90 -4.33
N HIS A 62 0.16 36.51 -5.25
CA HIS A 62 -0.19 36.36 -6.68
C HIS A 62 -1.14 35.19 -6.97
N LEU A 63 -1.38 34.31 -5.99
CA LEU A 63 -2.31 33.19 -6.10
C LEU A 63 -3.63 33.44 -5.38
N HIS A 64 -3.79 34.58 -4.71
CA HIS A 64 -5.00 34.89 -3.95
C HIS A 64 -6.25 34.94 -4.85
N ASP A 65 -6.08 35.38 -6.10
CA ASP A 65 -7.16 35.42 -7.09
C ASP A 65 -7.65 34.02 -7.53
N PHE A 66 -6.88 32.96 -7.23
CA PHE A 66 -7.20 31.57 -7.59
C PHE A 66 -7.65 30.75 -6.38
N GLU A 67 -8.11 31.39 -5.30
CA GLU A 67 -8.59 30.70 -4.09
C GLU A 67 -9.61 29.60 -4.42
N ASN A 68 -10.49 29.84 -5.40
CA ASN A 68 -11.46 28.85 -5.85
C ASN A 68 -10.81 27.55 -6.35
N VAL A 69 -9.67 27.61 -7.06
CA VAL A 69 -8.96 26.44 -7.58
C VAL A 69 -8.46 25.53 -6.45
N PHE A 70 -8.13 26.11 -5.30
CA PHE A 70 -7.69 25.37 -4.12
C PHE A 70 -8.84 24.88 -3.24
N SER A 71 -10.09 25.23 -3.57
CA SER A 71 -11.25 24.76 -2.84
C SER A 71 -11.54 23.28 -3.14
N GLN A 72 -11.98 22.55 -2.12
CA GLN A 72 -12.37 21.14 -2.27
C GLN A 72 -13.51 20.97 -3.28
N ALA A 73 -14.45 21.91 -3.33
CA ALA A 73 -15.57 21.88 -4.27
C ALA A 73 -15.09 21.94 -5.73
N SER A 74 -14.13 22.82 -6.06
CA SER A 74 -13.57 22.89 -7.40
C SER A 74 -12.70 21.68 -7.74
N PHE A 75 -11.96 21.13 -6.78
CA PHE A 75 -11.17 19.91 -6.99
C PHE A 75 -12.03 18.67 -7.27
N ASN A 76 -13.18 18.57 -6.61
CA ASN A 76 -14.09 17.44 -6.74
C ASN A 76 -14.81 17.37 -8.09
N SER A 77 -14.88 18.49 -8.82
CA SER A 77 -15.51 18.56 -10.14
C SER A 77 -14.47 18.35 -11.25
N LEU A 78 -14.78 17.47 -12.21
CA LEU A 78 -13.96 17.31 -13.41
C LEU A 78 -14.13 18.51 -14.35
N PRO A 79 -13.04 18.98 -14.99
CA PRO A 79 -13.14 19.99 -16.03
C PRO A 79 -13.88 19.45 -17.26
N GLU A 80 -14.44 20.35 -18.06
CA GLU A 80 -15.06 19.99 -19.34
C GLU A 80 -14.05 19.36 -20.31
N HIS A 81 -14.54 18.39 -21.10
CA HIS A 81 -13.77 17.73 -22.15
C HIS A 81 -13.26 18.75 -23.17
N LYS A 82 -11.99 18.65 -23.52
CA LYS A 82 -11.29 19.61 -24.39
C LYS A 82 -10.80 18.92 -25.66
N GLN A 83 -10.61 19.71 -26.72
CA GLN A 83 -10.08 19.22 -28.01
C GLN A 83 -8.67 18.62 -27.93
N TRP A 84 -7.94 18.89 -26.86
CA TRP A 84 -6.59 18.37 -26.59
C TRP A 84 -6.59 17.21 -25.58
N ASP A 85 -7.77 16.68 -25.23
CA ASP A 85 -7.83 15.47 -24.43
C ASP A 85 -7.27 14.29 -25.24
N HIS A 86 -6.57 13.40 -24.55
CA HIS A 86 -5.90 12.28 -25.21
C HIS A 86 -6.91 11.26 -25.72
N VAL A 87 -6.90 11.03 -27.03
CA VAL A 87 -7.64 9.93 -27.66
C VAL A 87 -6.82 8.65 -27.52
N ILE A 88 -7.46 7.57 -27.09
CA ILE A 88 -6.88 6.23 -27.10
C ILE A 88 -7.19 5.60 -28.46
N GLU A 89 -6.23 5.63 -29.38
CA GLU A 89 -6.36 5.02 -30.70
C GLU A 89 -6.24 3.49 -30.59
N LEU A 90 -7.32 2.78 -30.93
CA LEU A 90 -7.33 1.33 -30.96
C LEU A 90 -6.77 0.82 -32.29
N ILE A 91 -6.00 -0.26 -32.23
CA ILE A 91 -5.56 -1.00 -33.41
C ILE A 91 -6.79 -1.65 -34.07
N PRO A 92 -6.96 -1.58 -35.40
CA PRO A 92 -8.05 -2.26 -36.09
C PRO A 92 -8.09 -3.75 -35.76
N ASP A 93 -9.29 -4.28 -35.54
CA ASP A 93 -9.56 -5.68 -35.18
C ASP A 93 -8.95 -6.15 -33.84
N ALA A 94 -8.49 -5.22 -32.98
CA ALA A 94 -8.05 -5.58 -31.64
C ALA A 94 -9.22 -6.08 -30.78
N GLU A 95 -9.09 -7.27 -30.22
CA GLU A 95 -10.06 -7.83 -29.29
C GLU A 95 -9.81 -7.34 -27.86
N PRO A 96 -10.86 -7.02 -27.08
CA PRO A 96 -10.71 -6.63 -25.69
C PRO A 96 -10.25 -7.82 -24.85
N SER A 97 -9.16 -7.64 -24.10
CA SER A 97 -8.65 -8.64 -23.18
C SER A 97 -9.33 -8.54 -21.81
N SER A 98 -10.02 -9.60 -21.39
CA SER A 98 -10.55 -9.72 -20.02
C SER A 98 -9.60 -10.54 -19.16
N TYR A 99 -8.91 -9.88 -18.22
CA TYR A 99 -8.04 -10.54 -17.25
C TYR A 99 -8.76 -10.72 -15.91
N LYS A 100 -8.42 -11.80 -15.19
CA LYS A 100 -8.94 -12.01 -13.83
C LYS A 100 -8.23 -11.05 -12.87
N VAL A 101 -9.01 -10.40 -12.01
CA VAL A 101 -8.48 -9.60 -10.90
C VAL A 101 -7.86 -10.55 -9.87
N TYR A 102 -6.69 -10.20 -9.35
CA TYR A 102 -6.06 -10.96 -8.26
C TYR A 102 -6.87 -10.79 -6.97
N PRO A 103 -7.05 -11.86 -6.19
CA PRO A 103 -7.74 -11.74 -4.91
C PRO A 103 -6.94 -10.84 -3.98
N LEU A 104 -7.63 -9.87 -3.38
CA LEU A 104 -7.08 -8.98 -2.36
C LEU A 104 -7.34 -9.56 -0.96
N ALA A 105 -6.50 -9.20 0.01
CA ALA A 105 -6.80 -9.49 1.41
C ALA A 105 -8.02 -8.68 1.87
N PRO A 106 -8.77 -9.12 2.90
CA PRO A 106 -10.00 -8.43 3.31
C PRO A 106 -9.80 -6.93 3.60
N HIS A 107 -8.73 -6.58 4.32
CA HIS A 107 -8.42 -5.18 4.62
C HIS A 107 -8.08 -4.35 3.37
N GLU A 108 -7.43 -4.94 2.36
CA GLU A 108 -7.13 -4.24 1.10
C GLU A 108 -8.40 -4.05 0.27
N GLN A 109 -9.32 -5.01 0.32
CA GLN A 109 -10.62 -4.90 -0.33
C GLN A 109 -11.47 -3.80 0.29
N ASP A 110 -11.50 -3.68 1.62
CA ASP A 110 -12.25 -2.62 2.32
C ASP A 110 -11.74 -1.20 1.93
N GLU A 111 -10.43 -1.04 1.82
CA GLU A 111 -9.81 0.21 1.35
C GLU A 111 -10.14 0.48 -0.13
N LEU A 112 -10.10 -0.54 -0.99
CA LEU A 112 -10.49 -0.42 -2.39
C LEU A 112 -11.97 -0.02 -2.53
N ASP A 113 -12.86 -0.64 -1.77
CA ASP A 113 -14.29 -0.36 -1.81
C ASP A 113 -14.58 1.08 -1.37
N THR A 114 -13.87 1.56 -0.34
CA THR A 114 -13.93 2.95 0.11
C THR A 114 -13.47 3.91 -0.99
N PHE A 115 -12.34 3.62 -1.63
CA PHE A 115 -11.82 4.41 -2.75
C PHE A 115 -12.79 4.44 -3.94
N LEU A 116 -13.37 3.30 -4.31
CA LEU A 116 -14.33 3.20 -5.40
C LEU A 116 -15.59 4.02 -5.10
N GLN A 117 -16.14 3.90 -3.90
CA GLN A 117 -17.33 4.63 -3.49
C GLN A 117 -17.12 6.15 -3.57
N GLU A 118 -15.98 6.66 -3.08
CA GLU A 118 -15.65 8.07 -3.15
C GLU A 118 -15.56 8.55 -4.60
N ASN A 119 -14.77 7.88 -5.44
CA ASN A 119 -14.52 8.34 -6.81
C ASN A 119 -15.73 8.20 -7.73
N LEU A 120 -16.58 7.18 -7.54
CA LEU A 120 -17.86 7.04 -8.23
C LEU A 120 -18.82 8.19 -7.85
N SER A 121 -18.86 8.57 -6.56
CA SER A 121 -19.69 9.69 -6.11
C SER A 121 -19.26 11.04 -6.70
N LEU A 122 -17.96 11.17 -7.01
CA LEU A 122 -17.37 12.33 -7.65
C LEU A 122 -17.38 12.27 -9.19
N GLY A 123 -17.80 11.15 -9.78
CA GLY A 123 -17.80 10.94 -11.24
C GLY A 123 -16.41 10.90 -11.87
N ARG A 124 -15.39 10.50 -11.11
CA ARG A 124 -13.98 10.38 -11.58
C ARG A 124 -13.69 9.05 -12.26
N ILE A 125 -14.46 8.04 -11.88
CA ILE A 125 -14.51 6.69 -12.45
C ILE A 125 -15.97 6.35 -12.67
#